data_AF-A0A3D1STI0-F1
#
_entry.id   AF-A0A3D1STI0-F1
#
_cell.length_a   1.000
_cell.length_b   1.000
_cell.length_c   1.000
_cell.angle_alpha   90.00
_cell.angle_beta   90.00
_cell.angle_gamma   90.00
#
_symmetry.space_group_name_H-M   'P 1'
#
loop_
_entity.id
_entity.type
_entity.pdbx_description
1 polymer ?
#
loop_
_entity_poly.entity_id
_entity_poly.type
_entity_poly.pdbx_seq_one_letter_code
_entity_poly.pdbx_strand_id
1 'polypeptide(L)'
;WDPEDAAEQGRLIRLQATISKGPEDNYYAHPIEGVIITVELDSMKVVKIEDHGVVPVPERAGNYTTSSIAKSDNVPYFPEGTRKDLKPISITQPNGVSFQVTGHEVSWQKWRFRVGFTP
;
A
#
# COMPACT_ATOMS: atom_id res chain seq x y z
N TRP A 1 11.55 -15.39 -13.85
CA TRP A 1 11.47 -16.42 -12.81
C TRP A 1 12.89 -16.77 -12.44
N ASP A 2 13.33 -16.26 -11.29
CA ASP A 2 14.63 -16.58 -10.73
C ASP A 2 14.62 -18.06 -10.35
N PRO A 3 15.56 -18.90 -10.83
CA PRO A 3 15.65 -20.31 -10.44
C PRO A 3 15.72 -20.51 -8.92
N GLU A 4 16.21 -19.52 -8.16
CA GLU A 4 16.25 -19.57 -6.69
C GLU A 4 14.85 -19.49 -6.05
N ASP A 5 13.84 -18.96 -6.75
CA ASP A 5 12.46 -18.82 -6.26
C ASP A 5 11.53 -19.94 -6.79
N ALA A 6 12.08 -21.02 -7.33
CA ALA A 6 11.29 -22.14 -7.84
C ALA A 6 10.51 -22.82 -6.70
N ALA A 7 9.25 -23.23 -6.97
CA ALA A 7 8.40 -23.88 -5.96
C ALA A 7 9.01 -25.16 -5.36
N GLU A 8 9.92 -25.82 -6.08
CA GLU A 8 10.67 -26.99 -5.61
C GLU A 8 11.66 -26.66 -4.48
N GLN A 9 12.06 -25.39 -4.33
CA GLN A 9 12.94 -24.91 -3.26
C GLN A 9 12.21 -24.64 -1.94
N GLY A 10 10.87 -24.74 -1.94
CA GLY A 10 10.03 -24.50 -0.78
C GLY A 10 9.22 -23.20 -0.87
N ARG A 11 8.48 -22.89 0.18
CA ARG A 11 7.61 -21.70 0.25
C ARG A 11 8.41 -20.50 0.78
N LEU A 12 9.21 -19.92 -0.09
CA LEU A 12 10.15 -18.85 0.25
C LEU A 12 9.53 -17.45 0.11
N ILE A 13 9.85 -16.55 1.04
CA ILE A 13 9.60 -15.11 0.91
C ILE A 13 10.88 -14.32 1.20
N ARG A 14 11.11 -13.26 0.42
CA ARG A 14 12.16 -12.27 0.68
C ARG A 14 11.56 -11.12 1.49
N LEU A 15 12.15 -10.83 2.63
CA LEU A 15 11.78 -9.74 3.52
C LEU A 15 12.74 -8.58 3.33
N GLN A 16 12.18 -7.38 3.28
CA GLN A 16 12.90 -6.12 3.36
C GLN A 16 12.59 -5.48 4.70
N ALA A 17 13.62 -4.94 5.36
CA ALA A 17 13.46 -4.27 6.63
C ALA A 17 13.29 -2.76 6.42
N THR A 18 12.54 -2.13 7.32
CA THR A 18 12.27 -0.69 7.31
C THR A 18 12.38 -0.13 8.72
N ILE A 19 12.65 1.16 8.83
CA ILE A 19 12.58 1.88 10.11
C ILE A 19 11.25 2.63 10.17
N SER A 20 10.60 2.62 11.34
CA SER A 20 9.44 3.46 11.62
C SER A 20 9.78 4.36 12.80
N LYS A 21 9.58 5.67 12.64
CA LYS A 21 9.82 6.64 13.73
C LYS A 21 8.65 6.76 14.71
N GLY A 22 7.56 6.05 14.46
CA GLY A 22 6.38 5.99 15.32
C GLY A 22 5.16 5.39 14.61
N PRO A 23 4.06 5.14 15.33
CA PRO A 23 2.89 4.42 14.79
C PRO A 23 2.26 5.03 13.53
N GLU A 24 2.38 6.35 13.36
CA GLU A 24 1.78 7.12 12.25
C GLU A 24 2.76 7.37 11.09
N ASP A 25 3.96 6.79 11.15
CA ASP A 25 5.02 7.03 10.18
C ASP A 25 4.97 6.04 9.02
N ASN A 26 5.16 6.55 7.81
CA ASN A 26 5.27 5.77 6.60
C ASN A 26 6.65 5.09 6.56
N TYR A 27 6.74 3.90 7.14
CA TYR A 27 7.97 3.11 7.16
C TYR A 27 8.53 2.79 5.77
N TYR A 28 7.70 2.82 4.71
CA TYR A 28 8.20 2.67 3.34
C TYR A 28 9.12 3.82 2.91
N ALA A 29 9.10 4.97 3.61
CA ALA A 29 10.03 6.07 3.39
C ALA A 29 11.44 5.81 3.94
N HIS A 30 11.61 4.75 4.74
CA HIS A 30 12.85 4.46 5.47
C HIS A 30 13.31 3.00 5.24
N PRO A 31 13.55 2.59 3.99
CA PRO A 31 14.05 1.24 3.72
C PRO A 31 15.46 1.06 4.30
N ILE A 32 15.69 -0.10 4.93
CA ILE A 32 17.02 -0.60 5.23
C ILE A 32 17.48 -1.37 3.99
N GLU A 33 18.17 -0.67 3.11
CA GLU A 33 18.72 -1.24 1.89
C GLU A 33 20.01 -2.03 2.16
N GLY A 34 20.43 -2.83 1.19
CA GLY A 34 21.62 -3.67 1.27
C GLY A 34 21.42 -5.00 2.02
N VAL A 35 20.33 -5.15 2.79
CA VAL A 35 20.02 -6.39 3.51
C VAL A 35 18.77 -7.06 2.94
N ILE A 36 18.88 -8.35 2.59
CA ILE A 36 17.76 -9.17 2.12
C ILE A 36 17.69 -10.43 2.99
N ILE A 37 16.52 -10.70 3.57
CA ILE A 37 16.30 -11.86 4.45
C ILE A 37 15.35 -12.82 3.74
N THR A 38 15.75 -14.07 3.55
CA THR A 38 14.86 -15.10 3.00
C THR A 38 14.35 -15.98 4.12
N VAL A 39 13.03 -16.16 4.17
CA VAL A 39 12.33 -17.00 5.13
C VAL A 39 11.61 -18.14 4.41
N GLU A 40 11.75 -19.35 4.94
CA GLU A 40 10.96 -20.50 4.53
C GLU A 40 9.72 -20.57 5.44
N LEU A 41 8.53 -20.47 4.84
CA LEU A 41 7.27 -20.24 5.54
C LEU A 41 6.64 -21.49 6.15
N ASP A 42 7.04 -22.70 5.74
CA ASP A 42 6.52 -23.93 6.33
C ASP A 42 7.18 -24.23 7.68
N SER A 43 8.48 -24.02 7.76
CA SER A 43 9.29 -24.19 8.98
C SER A 43 9.42 -22.90 9.81
N MET A 44 9.02 -21.75 9.26
CA MET A 44 9.13 -20.42 9.88
C MET A 44 10.58 -20.08 10.27
N LYS A 45 11.54 -20.41 9.39
CA LYS A 45 12.97 -20.20 9.64
C LYS A 45 13.56 -19.23 8.63
N VAL A 46 14.46 -18.38 9.12
CA VAL A 46 15.38 -17.63 8.25
C VAL A 46 16.37 -18.62 7.64
N VAL A 47 16.43 -18.68 6.32
CA VAL A 47 17.26 -19.63 5.56
C VAL A 47 18.43 -18.96 4.84
N LYS A 48 18.34 -17.66 4.57
CA LYS A 48 19.40 -16.88 3.92
C LYS A 48 19.35 -15.44 4.42
N ILE A 49 20.51 -14.84 4.67
CA ILE A 49 20.67 -13.41 4.89
C ILE A 49 21.76 -12.95 3.92
N GLU A 50 21.44 -11.96 3.10
CA GLU A 50 22.38 -11.32 2.18
C GLU A 50 22.62 -9.89 2.66
N ASP A 51 23.89 -9.52 2.81
CA ASP A 51 24.32 -8.17 3.18
C ASP A 51 25.31 -7.66 2.13
N HIS A 52 24.87 -6.65 1.38
CA HIS A 52 25.60 -6.01 0.29
C HIS A 52 26.28 -4.69 0.72
N GLY A 53 26.37 -4.45 2.02
CA GLY A 53 26.95 -3.24 2.60
C GLY A 53 25.92 -2.17 2.96
N VAL A 54 26.39 -1.16 3.67
CA VAL A 54 25.55 -0.11 4.25
C VAL A 54 25.14 0.92 3.19
N VAL A 55 23.84 1.07 3.01
CA VAL A 55 23.23 2.19 2.31
C VAL A 55 22.57 3.11 3.35
N PRO A 56 22.83 4.43 3.35
CA PRO A 56 22.19 5.34 4.30
C PRO A 56 20.67 5.30 4.18
N VAL A 57 19.98 5.05 5.30
CA VAL A 57 18.52 5.07 5.34
C VAL A 57 18.03 6.51 5.10
N PRO A 58 17.08 6.75 4.18
CA PRO A 58 16.53 8.08 3.97
C PRO A 58 15.93 8.64 5.26
N GLU A 59 16.34 9.84 5.66
CA GLU A 59 15.94 10.39 6.97
C GLU A 59 14.59 11.10 6.95
N ARG A 60 14.20 11.70 5.82
CA ARG A 60 12.97 12.51 5.75
C ARG A 60 11.74 11.62 5.72
N ALA A 61 10.69 12.05 6.42
CA ALA A 61 9.42 11.35 6.42
C ALA A 61 8.75 11.41 5.03
N GLY A 62 7.96 10.39 4.70
CA GLY A 62 7.17 10.31 3.46
C GLY A 62 5.67 10.21 3.73
N ASN A 63 5.17 10.97 4.72
CA ASN A 63 3.81 10.87 5.22
C ASN A 63 2.84 11.71 4.36
N TYR A 64 1.66 11.15 4.10
CA TYR A 64 0.65 11.69 3.17
C TYR A 64 -0.64 12.17 3.86
N THR A 65 -0.63 12.28 5.20
CA THR A 65 -1.74 12.89 5.94
C THR A 65 -1.73 14.41 5.76
N THR A 66 -2.89 15.03 5.89
CA THR A 66 -3.05 16.49 5.73
C THR A 66 -2.18 17.30 6.69
N SER A 67 -1.95 16.79 7.91
CA SER A 67 -1.10 17.44 8.91
C SER A 67 0.38 17.18 8.69
N SER A 68 0.76 15.97 8.24
CA SER A 68 2.18 15.62 8.05
C SER A 68 2.81 16.30 6.83
N ILE A 69 2.06 16.53 5.75
CA ILE A 69 2.63 17.17 4.55
C ILE A 69 3.11 18.61 4.78
N ALA A 70 2.60 19.28 5.81
CA ALA A 70 3.00 20.62 6.21
C ALA A 70 4.18 20.66 7.20
N LYS A 71 4.76 19.49 7.54
CA LYS A 71 5.96 19.42 8.38
C LYS A 71 7.21 19.52 7.50
N SER A 72 8.18 20.33 7.93
CA SER A 72 9.40 20.62 7.15
C SER A 72 10.31 19.40 6.96
N ASP A 73 10.21 18.41 7.84
CA ASP A 73 10.94 17.14 7.79
C ASP A 73 10.27 16.08 6.87
N ASN A 74 9.13 16.41 6.24
CA ASN A 74 8.41 15.54 5.32
C ASN A 74 8.77 15.82 3.85
N VAL A 75 8.68 14.81 2.97
CA VAL A 75 8.80 14.93 1.51
C VAL A 75 7.57 14.31 0.83
N PRO A 76 6.90 15.03 -0.08
CA PRO A 76 7.04 16.46 -0.36
C PRO A 76 6.63 17.34 0.85
N TYR A 77 7.17 18.56 0.88
CA TYR A 77 6.85 19.58 1.90
C TYR A 77 5.93 20.64 1.32
N PHE A 78 4.72 20.74 1.88
CA PHE A 78 3.69 21.71 1.51
C PHE A 78 3.38 22.63 2.70
N PRO A 79 4.11 23.74 2.92
CA PRO A 79 3.94 24.61 4.08
C PRO A 79 2.51 25.16 4.23
N GLU A 80 1.86 25.48 3.10
CA GLU A 80 0.48 25.99 3.06
C GLU A 80 -0.58 24.86 3.15
N GLY A 81 -0.13 23.61 3.30
CA GLY A 81 -0.98 22.43 3.38
C GLY A 81 -1.66 22.07 2.06
N THR A 82 -2.92 21.62 2.15
CA THR A 82 -3.69 21.16 0.99
C THR A 82 -4.18 22.30 0.11
N ARG A 83 -4.38 22.01 -1.18
CA ARG A 83 -5.00 22.93 -2.15
C ARG A 83 -6.37 23.45 -1.65
N LYS A 84 -6.60 24.75 -1.80
CA LYS A 84 -7.83 25.45 -1.34
C LYS A 84 -8.72 25.95 -2.47
N ASP A 85 -8.31 25.74 -3.71
CA ASP A 85 -8.93 26.26 -4.94
C ASP A 85 -9.92 25.28 -5.60
N LEU A 86 -10.11 24.09 -5.02
CA LEU A 86 -11.09 23.13 -5.49
C LEU A 86 -12.52 23.61 -5.18
N LYS A 87 -13.30 23.84 -6.24
CA LYS A 87 -14.74 24.15 -6.10
C LYS A 87 -15.54 22.87 -5.83
N PRO A 88 -16.59 22.91 -4.99
CA PRO A 88 -17.43 21.73 -4.74
C PRO A 88 -18.13 21.22 -6.00
N ILE A 89 -18.30 19.90 -6.09
CA ILE A 89 -19.15 19.24 -7.08
C ILE A 89 -20.32 18.60 -6.33
N SER A 90 -21.55 18.85 -6.78
CA SER A 90 -22.76 18.23 -6.23
C SER A 90 -23.36 17.27 -7.27
N ILE A 91 -23.48 15.98 -6.90
CA ILE A 91 -24.07 14.94 -7.73
C ILE A 91 -25.33 14.45 -7.02
N THR A 92 -26.50 14.61 -7.64
CA THR A 92 -27.79 14.21 -7.07
C THR A 92 -28.61 13.42 -8.09
N GLN A 93 -29.45 12.51 -7.58
CA GLN A 93 -30.45 11.80 -8.37
C GLN A 93 -31.81 12.00 -7.68
N PRO A 94 -32.57 13.05 -8.03
CA PRO A 94 -33.78 13.44 -7.30
C PRO A 94 -34.87 12.36 -7.32
N ASN A 95 -34.83 11.47 -8.31
CA ASN A 95 -35.74 10.33 -8.44
C ASN A 95 -35.10 8.98 -8.03
N GLY A 96 -33.96 9.03 -7.32
CA GLY A 96 -33.22 7.84 -6.91
C GLY A 96 -32.37 7.22 -8.02
N VAL A 97 -31.75 6.08 -7.70
CA VAL A 97 -30.91 5.32 -8.62
C VAL A 97 -31.75 4.59 -9.67
N SER A 98 -31.18 4.34 -10.85
CA SER A 98 -31.86 3.59 -11.92
C SER A 98 -31.60 2.08 -11.86
N PHE A 99 -30.94 1.59 -10.82
CA PHE A 99 -30.65 0.17 -10.61
C PHE A 99 -31.34 -0.34 -9.35
N GLN A 100 -31.68 -1.63 -9.33
CA GLN A 100 -32.14 -2.34 -8.16
C GLN A 100 -31.12 -3.41 -7.78
N VAL A 101 -30.86 -3.55 -6.48
CA VAL A 101 -30.06 -4.64 -5.92
C VAL A 101 -30.97 -5.58 -5.14
N THR A 102 -30.88 -6.87 -5.41
CA THR A 102 -31.55 -7.93 -4.64
C THR A 102 -30.53 -9.04 -4.36
N GLY A 103 -30.06 -9.11 -3.12
CA GLY A 103 -28.87 -9.90 -2.80
C GLY A 103 -27.66 -9.40 -3.61
N HIS A 104 -27.05 -10.29 -4.40
CA HIS A 104 -25.93 -9.95 -5.29
C HIS A 104 -26.37 -9.64 -6.73
N GLU A 105 -27.66 -9.75 -7.03
CA GLU A 105 -28.17 -9.47 -8.36
C GLU A 105 -28.43 -7.98 -8.54
N VAL A 106 -27.89 -7.43 -9.63
CA VAL A 106 -28.10 -6.05 -10.07
C VAL A 106 -28.98 -6.08 -11.32
N SER A 107 -30.10 -5.36 -11.26
CA SER A 107 -30.92 -5.04 -12.43
C SER A 107 -30.75 -3.56 -12.74
N TRP A 108 -30.23 -3.23 -13.93
CA TRP A 108 -29.98 -1.84 -14.34
C TRP A 108 -30.23 -1.69 -15.84
N GLN A 109 -31.19 -0.83 -16.20
CA GLN A 109 -31.63 -0.71 -17.59
C GLN A 109 -32.02 -2.10 -18.14
N LYS A 110 -31.45 -2.51 -19.27
CA LYS A 110 -31.70 -3.82 -19.89
C LYS A 110 -30.76 -4.91 -19.37
N TRP A 111 -29.88 -4.59 -18.42
CA TRP A 111 -28.89 -5.51 -17.87
C TRP A 111 -29.40 -6.17 -16.60
N ARG A 112 -29.07 -7.46 -16.48
CA ARG A 112 -29.25 -8.24 -15.27
C ARG A 112 -28.02 -9.13 -15.07
N PHE A 113 -27.33 -8.95 -13.95
CA PHE A 113 -26.08 -9.66 -13.66
C PHE A 113 -25.90 -9.82 -12.15
N ARG A 114 -24.91 -10.63 -11.73
CA ARG A 114 -24.56 -10.83 -10.32
C ARG A 114 -23.16 -10.31 -10.03
N VAL A 115 -23.00 -9.62 -8.91
CA VAL A 115 -21.70 -9.15 -8.41
C VAL A 115 -21.14 -10.21 -7.46
N GLY A 116 -20.08 -10.90 -7.88
CA GLY A 116 -19.38 -11.88 -7.06
C GLY A 116 -18.25 -11.25 -6.24
N PHE A 117 -17.84 -11.95 -5.19
CA PHE A 117 -16.62 -11.66 -4.46
C PHE A 117 -15.89 -12.98 -4.21
N THR A 118 -14.63 -13.06 -4.63
CA THR A 118 -13.72 -14.18 -4.36
C THR A 118 -12.49 -13.61 -3.69
N PRO A 119 -12.07 -14.14 -2.52
CA PRO A 119 -10.86 -13.69 -1.82
C PRO A 119 -9.58 -13.85 -2.65
#